data_AF-A0A3N4AEQ3-F1
#
_entry.id   AF-A0A3N4AEQ3-F1
#
_cell.length_a   1.000
_cell.length_b   1.000
_cell.length_c   1.000
_cell.angle_alpha   90.00
_cell.angle_beta   90.00
_cell.angle_gamma   90.00
#
_symmetry.space_group_name_H-M   'P 1'
#
loop_
_entity.id
_entity.type
_entity.pdbx_description
1 polymer ?
#
loop_
_entity_poly.entity_id
_entity_poly.type
_entity_poly.pdbx_seq_one_letter_code
_entity_poly.pdbx_strand_id
1 'polypeptide(L)'
;MNSQYIIIGAGIIIALIISAIVLIAAAWRAGRRNGFIARKTRYGEELQQLRTDLQTAKAEQEQLRHTLRKSEQQTQRLRTDIERTRDTAAQALEQQQQRHGDELAAAQAGTPAITESDLKNVQRMVDKLNHLSLDLRNKNRFRDSKEAANRAATGQRLIDRLFEERFKSLNTPDATSTLTATADVAADRFEAPVANWGQKP
;
A
#
# COMPACT_ATOMS: atom_id res chain seq x y z
N MET A 1 -39.35 -98.18 -54.44
CA MET A 1 -38.21 -97.27 -54.67
C MET A 1 -38.34 -95.91 -53.97
N ASN A 2 -39.39 -95.63 -53.17
CA ASN A 2 -39.59 -94.30 -52.56
C ASN A 2 -38.88 -94.07 -51.21
N SER A 3 -38.55 -95.13 -50.47
CA SER A 3 -37.97 -95.01 -49.12
C SER A 3 -36.49 -94.56 -49.11
N GLN A 4 -35.69 -94.96 -50.10
CA GLN A 4 -34.27 -94.56 -50.20
C GLN A 4 -34.09 -93.07 -50.50
N TYR A 5 -34.93 -92.46 -51.34
CA TYR A 5 -34.88 -91.02 -51.61
C TYR A 5 -35.28 -90.17 -50.39
N ILE A 6 -36.18 -90.68 -49.54
CA ILE A 6 -36.57 -90.01 -48.29
C ILE A 6 -35.40 -90.03 -47.29
N ILE A 7 -34.67 -91.16 -47.20
CA ILE A 7 -33.51 -91.27 -46.31
C ILE A 7 -32.34 -90.38 -46.79
N ILE A 8 -32.06 -90.37 -48.10
CA ILE A 8 -31.02 -89.51 -48.68
C ILE A 8 -31.39 -88.03 -48.54
N GLY A 9 -32.66 -87.67 -48.81
CA GLY A 9 -33.16 -86.31 -48.63
C GLY A 9 -33.11 -85.83 -47.17
N ALA A 10 -33.48 -86.70 -46.21
CA ALA A 10 -33.37 -86.40 -44.78
C ALA A 10 -31.91 -86.19 -44.35
N GLY A 11 -30.97 -86.99 -44.86
CA GLY A 11 -29.54 -86.84 -44.58
C GLY A 11 -28.98 -85.50 -45.05
N ILE A 12 -29.37 -85.04 -46.24
CA ILE A 12 -28.95 -83.73 -46.78
C ILE A 12 -29.53 -82.59 -45.94
N ILE A 13 -30.80 -82.67 -45.55
CA ILE A 13 -31.44 -81.64 -44.71
C ILE A 13 -30.75 -81.55 -43.34
N ILE A 14 -30.44 -82.69 -42.72
CA ILE A 14 -29.71 -82.72 -41.43
C ILE A 14 -28.31 -82.11 -41.58
N ALA A 15 -27.58 -82.43 -42.65
CA ALA A 15 -26.26 -81.86 -42.90
C ALA A 15 -26.30 -80.33 -43.08
N LEU A 16 -27.32 -79.81 -43.77
CA LEU A 16 -27.52 -78.37 -43.94
C LEU A 16 -27.86 -77.68 -42.61
N ILE A 17 -28.68 -78.30 -41.77
CA ILE A 17 -29.02 -77.76 -40.44
C ILE A 17 -27.77 -77.69 -39.56
N ILE A 18 -26.96 -78.75 -39.53
CA ILE A 18 -25.72 -78.78 -38.74
C ILE A 18 -24.74 -77.69 -39.25
N SER A 19 -24.59 -77.56 -40.57
CA SER A 19 -23.75 -76.53 -41.18
C SER A 19 -24.21 -75.11 -40.80
N ALA A 20 -25.53 -74.86 -40.84
CA ALA A 20 -26.10 -73.57 -40.45
C ALA A 20 -25.85 -73.24 -38.97
N ILE A 21 -26.00 -74.22 -38.06
CA ILE A 21 -25.73 -74.03 -36.64
C ILE A 21 -24.25 -73.70 -36.39
N VAL A 22 -23.33 -74.39 -37.08
CA VAL A 22 -21.88 -74.13 -36.98
C VAL A 22 -21.54 -72.72 -37.44
N LEU A 23 -22.14 -72.25 -38.55
CA LEU A 23 -21.93 -70.89 -39.06
C LEU A 23 -22.46 -69.82 -38.10
N ILE A 24 -23.65 -70.03 -37.52
CA ILE A 24 -24.23 -69.10 -36.53
C ILE A 24 -23.35 -69.04 -35.27
N ALA A 25 -22.88 -70.19 -34.78
CA ALA A 25 -21.98 -70.25 -33.63
C ALA A 25 -20.63 -69.56 -33.90
N ALA A 26 -20.08 -69.71 -35.11
CA ALA A 26 -18.85 -69.05 -35.53
C ALA A 26 -19.03 -67.52 -35.63
N ALA A 27 -20.14 -67.05 -36.23
CA ALA A 27 -20.47 -65.63 -36.33
C ALA A 27 -20.65 -64.98 -34.94
N TRP A 28 -21.33 -65.67 -34.02
CA TRP A 28 -21.51 -65.19 -32.66
C TRP A 28 -20.19 -65.11 -31.89
N ARG A 29 -19.32 -66.11 -32.05
CA ARG A 29 -17.97 -66.13 -31.44
C ARG A 29 -17.07 -65.02 -32.00
N ALA A 30 -17.16 -64.74 -33.30
CA ALA A 30 -16.42 -63.65 -33.94
C ALA A 30 -16.90 -62.27 -33.45
N GLY A 31 -18.22 -62.04 -33.39
CA GLY A 31 -18.79 -60.79 -32.89
C GLY A 31 -18.43 -60.51 -31.43
N ARG A 32 -18.43 -61.55 -30.58
CA ARG A 32 -18.05 -61.43 -29.16
C ARG A 32 -16.58 -61.07 -28.96
N ARG A 33 -15.68 -61.64 -29.77
CA ARG A 33 -14.25 -61.32 -29.75
C ARG A 33 -13.99 -59.89 -30.23
N ASN A 34 -14.64 -59.47 -31.31
CA ASN A 34 -14.48 -58.10 -31.83
C ASN A 34 -14.95 -57.04 -30.82
N GLY A 35 -16.09 -57.27 -30.15
CA GLY A 35 -16.58 -56.36 -29.10
C GLY A 35 -15.67 -56.29 -27.87
N PHE A 36 -14.95 -57.37 -27.54
CA PHE A 36 -13.96 -57.35 -26.45
C PHE A 36 -12.69 -56.58 -26.84
N ILE A 37 -12.17 -56.79 -28.04
CA ILE A 37 -11.00 -56.08 -28.55
C ILE A 37 -11.28 -54.58 -28.65
N ALA A 38 -12.42 -54.19 -29.21
CA ALA A 38 -12.82 -52.78 -29.35
C ALA A 38 -12.98 -52.06 -28.00
N ARG A 39 -13.46 -52.75 -26.96
CA ARG A 39 -13.50 -52.18 -25.60
C ARG A 39 -12.11 -52.04 -25.00
N LYS A 40 -11.26 -53.06 -25.16
CA LYS A 40 -9.88 -53.03 -24.65
C LYS A 40 -9.06 -51.92 -25.30
N THR A 41 -9.23 -51.67 -26.59
CA THR A 41 -8.55 -50.57 -27.30
C THR A 41 -9.03 -49.21 -26.80
N ARG A 42 -10.35 -49.01 -26.66
CA ARG A 42 -10.91 -47.75 -26.09
C ARG A 42 -10.40 -47.48 -24.67
N TYR A 43 -10.41 -48.47 -23.78
CA TYR A 43 -9.87 -48.29 -22.43
C TYR A 43 -8.36 -48.00 -22.45
N GLY A 44 -7.61 -48.56 -23.41
CA GLY A 44 -6.20 -48.24 -23.62
C GLY A 44 -5.98 -46.79 -24.06
N GLU A 45 -6.80 -46.30 -24.98
CA GLU A 45 -6.79 -44.91 -25.46
C GLU A 45 -7.16 -43.93 -24.35
N GLU A 46 -8.24 -44.21 -23.60
CA GLU A 46 -8.66 -43.40 -22.45
C GLU A 46 -7.56 -43.33 -21.38
N LEU A 47 -6.89 -44.45 -21.06
CA LEU A 47 -5.78 -44.44 -20.11
C LEU A 47 -4.56 -43.67 -20.62
N GLN A 48 -4.26 -43.73 -21.92
CA GLN A 48 -3.20 -42.93 -22.52
C GLN A 48 -3.53 -41.44 -22.47
N GLN A 49 -4.78 -41.08 -22.74
CA GLN A 49 -5.25 -39.71 -22.65
C GLN A 49 -5.16 -39.19 -21.22
N LEU A 50 -5.70 -39.93 -20.23
CA LEU A 50 -5.58 -39.56 -18.81
C LEU A 50 -4.13 -39.42 -18.36
N ARG A 51 -3.22 -40.29 -18.83
CA ARG A 51 -1.79 -40.17 -18.51
C ARG A 51 -1.20 -38.89 -19.08
N THR A 52 -1.57 -38.54 -20.31
CA THR A 52 -1.10 -37.32 -20.98
C THR A 52 -1.62 -36.09 -20.25
N ASP A 53 -2.92 -36.07 -19.94
CA ASP A 53 -3.55 -34.97 -19.19
C ASP A 53 -2.92 -34.77 -17.81
N LEU A 54 -2.61 -35.87 -17.10
CA LEU A 54 -1.94 -35.82 -15.81
C LEU A 54 -0.49 -35.29 -15.95
N GLN A 55 0.24 -35.67 -16.99
CA GLN A 55 1.57 -35.12 -17.26
C GLN A 55 1.51 -33.62 -17.56
N THR A 56 0.54 -33.17 -18.37
CA THR A 56 0.31 -31.75 -18.66
C THR A 56 -0.02 -30.98 -17.40
N ALA A 57 -0.97 -31.46 -16.59
CA ALA A 57 -1.35 -30.82 -15.33
C ALA A 57 -0.18 -30.72 -14.34
N LYS A 58 0.70 -31.73 -14.30
CA LYS A 58 1.94 -31.66 -13.49
C LYS A 58 2.90 -30.60 -14.00
N ALA A 59 3.11 -30.52 -15.31
CA ALA A 59 3.97 -29.50 -15.91
C ALA A 59 3.43 -28.08 -15.63
N GLU A 60 2.13 -27.88 -15.76
CA GLU A 60 1.46 -26.62 -15.41
C GLU A 60 1.61 -26.29 -13.91
N GLN A 61 1.44 -27.28 -13.04
CA GLN A 61 1.63 -27.09 -11.59
C GLN A 61 3.07 -26.68 -11.25
N GLU A 62 4.07 -27.26 -11.91
CA GLU A 62 5.48 -26.87 -11.74
C GLU A 62 5.74 -25.45 -12.23
N GLN A 63 5.18 -25.07 -13.38
CA GLN A 63 5.28 -23.70 -13.89
C GLN A 63 4.62 -22.67 -12.95
N LEU A 64 3.45 -22.99 -12.40
CA LEU A 64 2.77 -22.14 -11.42
C LEU A 64 3.61 -22.00 -10.14
N ARG A 65 4.17 -23.10 -9.63
CA ARG A 65 5.08 -23.05 -8.47
C ARG A 65 6.31 -22.20 -8.73
N HIS A 66 6.90 -22.29 -9.92
CA HIS A 66 8.04 -21.46 -10.30
C HIS A 66 7.66 -19.98 -10.36
N THR A 67 6.50 -19.67 -10.94
CA THR A 67 5.99 -18.31 -11.06
C THR A 67 5.66 -17.70 -9.68
N LEU A 68 5.07 -18.50 -8.79
CA LEU A 68 4.79 -18.10 -7.42
C LEU A 68 6.09 -17.72 -6.67
N ARG A 69 7.12 -18.59 -6.72
CA ARG A 69 8.42 -18.31 -6.10
C ARG A 69 9.06 -17.03 -6.65
N LYS A 70 8.96 -16.80 -7.96
CA LYS A 70 9.49 -15.57 -8.58
C LYS A 70 8.73 -14.33 -8.07
N SER A 71 7.41 -14.41 -7.95
CA SER A 71 6.57 -13.33 -7.41
C SER A 71 6.89 -13.07 -5.92
N GLU A 72 7.07 -14.11 -5.12
CA GLU A 72 7.48 -13.98 -3.71
C GLU A 72 8.85 -13.29 -3.58
N GLN A 73 9.83 -13.69 -4.40
CA GLN A 73 11.14 -13.02 -4.43
C GLN A 73 11.03 -11.55 -4.84
N GLN A 74 10.20 -11.22 -5.82
CA GLN A 74 9.95 -9.83 -6.22
C GLN A 74 9.31 -9.04 -5.09
N THR A 75 8.32 -9.62 -4.40
CA THR A 75 7.65 -8.99 -3.27
C THR A 75 8.62 -8.75 -2.11
N GLN A 76 9.50 -9.70 -1.81
CA GLN A 76 10.54 -9.53 -0.79
C GLN A 76 11.50 -8.39 -1.15
N ARG A 77 11.97 -8.34 -2.41
CA ARG A 77 12.83 -7.23 -2.89
C ARG A 77 12.16 -5.88 -2.74
N LEU A 78 10.89 -5.77 -3.17
CA LEU A 78 10.12 -4.54 -3.05
C LEU A 78 9.94 -4.12 -1.59
N ARG A 79 9.69 -5.07 -0.68
CA ARG A 79 9.60 -4.77 0.76
C ARG A 79 10.92 -4.20 1.28
N THR A 80 12.05 -4.84 0.97
CA THR A 80 13.36 -4.35 1.40
C THR A 80 13.69 -2.97 0.80
N ASP A 81 13.31 -2.71 -0.46
CA ASP A 81 13.54 -1.41 -1.08
C ASP A 81 12.66 -0.31 -0.47
N ILE A 82 11.42 -0.63 -0.10
CA ILE A 82 10.54 0.29 0.64
C ILE A 82 11.13 0.61 2.01
N GLU A 83 11.60 -0.40 2.75
CA GLU A 83 12.24 -0.20 4.06
C GLU A 83 13.48 0.71 3.94
N ARG A 84 14.37 0.44 2.98
CA ARG A 84 15.54 1.30 2.72
C ARG A 84 15.15 2.72 2.34
N THR A 85 14.13 2.89 1.51
CA THR A 85 13.66 4.22 1.09
C THR A 85 13.08 4.98 2.27
N ARG A 86 12.31 4.30 3.12
CA ARG A 86 11.76 4.88 4.35
C ARG A 86 12.86 5.33 5.30
N ASP A 87 13.87 4.50 5.53
CA ASP A 87 14.99 4.84 6.41
C ASP A 87 15.80 6.00 5.86
N THR A 88 16.06 6.00 4.54
CA THR A 88 16.76 7.10 3.86
C THR A 88 15.97 8.41 3.96
N ALA A 89 14.64 8.36 3.75
CA ALA A 89 13.78 9.51 3.86
C ALA A 89 13.71 10.04 5.30
N ALA A 90 13.65 9.14 6.30
CA ALA A 90 13.68 9.51 7.71
C ALA A 90 15.00 10.22 8.08
N GLN A 91 16.15 9.66 7.66
CA GLN A 91 17.46 10.28 7.86
C GLN A 91 17.58 11.63 7.17
N ALA A 92 17.07 11.76 5.94
CA ALA A 92 17.08 13.02 5.22
C ALA A 92 16.22 14.10 5.91
N LEU A 93 15.06 13.72 6.44
CA LEU A 93 14.19 14.61 7.21
C LEU A 93 14.85 15.04 8.52
N GLU A 94 15.49 14.13 9.23
CA GLU A 94 16.20 14.43 10.48
C GLU A 94 17.36 15.42 10.22
N GLN A 95 18.16 15.18 9.18
CA GLN A 95 19.22 16.10 8.76
C GLN A 95 18.65 17.47 8.36
N GLN A 96 17.51 17.50 7.67
CA GLN A 96 16.87 18.76 7.29
C GLN A 96 16.38 19.53 8.53
N GLN A 97 15.79 18.85 9.51
CA GLN A 97 15.36 19.47 10.77
C GLN A 97 16.54 20.02 11.58
N GLN A 98 17.66 19.29 11.63
CA GLN A 98 18.88 19.77 12.27
C GLN A 98 19.41 21.03 11.60
N ARG A 99 19.51 21.04 10.26
CA ARG A 99 19.95 22.23 9.51
C ARG A 99 19.05 23.45 9.76
N HIS A 100 17.74 23.27 9.75
CA HIS A 100 16.80 24.35 10.07
C HIS A 100 16.96 24.83 11.52
N GLY A 101 17.21 23.91 12.46
CA GLY A 101 17.51 24.27 13.85
C GLY A 101 18.77 25.11 13.98
N ASP A 102 19.85 24.71 13.29
CA ASP A 102 21.12 25.44 13.27
C ASP A 102 20.97 26.82 12.61
N GLU A 103 20.23 26.91 11.50
CA GLU A 103 19.93 28.17 10.81
C GLU A 103 19.10 29.11 11.69
N LEU A 104 18.11 28.60 12.42
CA LEU A 104 17.33 29.38 13.38
C LEU A 104 18.19 29.88 14.54
N ALA A 105 19.04 29.02 15.11
CA ALA A 105 19.96 29.40 16.17
C ALA A 105 20.96 30.46 15.69
N ALA A 106 21.50 30.32 14.48
CA ALA A 106 22.41 31.29 13.88
C ALA A 106 21.70 32.62 13.56
N ALA A 107 20.46 32.58 13.04
CA ALA A 107 19.66 33.77 12.79
C ALA A 107 19.34 34.51 14.09
N GLN A 108 19.05 33.77 15.18
CA GLN A 108 18.74 34.32 16.49
C GLN A 108 19.98 34.87 17.21
N ALA A 109 21.15 34.29 16.98
CA ALA A 109 22.43 34.85 17.45
C ALA A 109 22.87 36.08 16.63
N GLY A 110 22.49 36.14 15.35
CA GLY A 110 22.82 37.23 14.43
C GLY A 110 21.84 38.42 14.44
N THR A 111 20.67 38.30 15.07
CA THR A 111 19.75 39.42 15.27
C THR A 111 20.17 40.23 16.50
N PRO A 112 20.73 41.44 16.32
CA PRO A 112 20.97 42.32 17.46
C PRO A 112 19.63 42.63 18.14
N ALA A 113 19.58 42.51 19.46
CA ALA A 113 18.41 42.88 20.24
C ALA A 113 18.03 44.33 19.91
N ILE A 114 16.80 44.55 19.43
CA ILE A 114 16.30 45.89 19.12
C ILE A 114 16.40 46.73 20.39
N THR A 115 17.27 47.73 20.37
CA THR A 115 17.57 48.51 21.57
C THR A 115 16.47 49.54 21.80
N GLU A 116 16.32 50.01 23.05
CA GLU A 116 15.38 51.08 23.36
C GLU A 116 15.70 52.39 22.61
N SER A 117 16.98 52.59 22.24
CA SER A 117 17.41 53.70 21.38
C SER A 117 16.82 53.60 19.98
N ASP A 118 16.74 52.39 19.41
CA ASP A 118 16.17 52.15 18.09
C ASP A 118 14.66 52.43 18.08
N LEU A 119 13.94 51.96 19.10
CA LEU A 119 12.52 52.28 19.30
C LEU A 119 12.29 53.80 19.41
N LYS A 120 13.11 54.51 20.19
CA LYS A 120 13.04 55.98 20.31
C LYS A 120 13.37 56.69 18.99
N ASN A 121 14.25 56.12 18.16
CA ASN A 121 14.56 56.68 16.85
C ASN A 121 13.40 56.50 15.86
N VAL A 122 12.76 55.32 15.83
CA VAL A 122 11.57 55.09 15.00
C VAL A 122 10.40 55.96 15.46
N GLN A 123 10.18 56.10 16.77
CA GLN A 123 9.16 57.02 17.32
C GLN A 123 9.40 58.47 16.86
N ARG A 124 10.63 58.97 16.98
CA ARG A 124 10.98 60.32 16.50
C ARG A 124 10.77 60.48 14.99
N MET A 125 10.97 59.43 14.21
CA MET A 125 10.71 59.46 12.76
C MET A 125 9.20 59.50 12.46
N VAL A 126 8.38 58.74 13.19
CA VAL A 126 6.92 58.76 13.10
C VAL A 126 6.38 60.14 13.46
N ASP A 127 6.87 60.75 14.55
CA ASP A 127 6.46 62.11 14.97
C ASP A 127 6.81 63.15 13.90
N LYS A 128 8.01 63.06 13.31
CA LYS A 128 8.42 63.93 12.19
C LYS A 128 7.54 63.75 10.95
N LEU A 129 7.17 62.51 10.61
CA LEU A 129 6.28 62.24 9.48
C LEU A 129 4.85 62.76 9.74
N ASN A 130 4.36 62.66 10.97
CA ASN A 130 3.09 63.25 11.38
C ASN A 130 3.11 64.78 11.27
N HIS A 131 4.15 65.45 11.77
CA HIS A 131 4.31 66.89 11.62
C HIS A 131 4.45 67.32 10.15
N LEU A 132 5.23 66.57 9.35
CA LEU A 132 5.37 66.82 7.92
C LEU A 132 4.03 66.67 7.17
N SER A 133 3.23 65.66 7.54
CA SER A 133 1.90 65.46 6.96
C SER A 133 0.97 66.66 7.21
N LEU A 134 1.04 67.26 8.41
CA LEU A 134 0.27 68.44 8.78
C LEU A 134 0.73 69.69 8.03
N ASP A 135 2.04 69.92 7.95
CA ASP A 135 2.63 71.06 7.24
C ASP A 135 2.34 71.00 5.73
N LEU A 136 2.46 69.82 5.12
CA LEU A 136 2.11 69.60 3.71
C LEU A 136 0.61 69.81 3.45
N ARG A 137 -0.25 69.44 4.41
CA ARG A 137 -1.70 69.68 4.33
C ARG A 137 -2.01 71.18 4.36
N ASN A 138 -1.34 71.92 5.24
CA ASN A 138 -1.50 73.38 5.35
C ASN A 138 -0.99 74.12 4.10
N LYS A 139 -0.03 73.53 3.37
CA LYS A 139 0.49 74.04 2.09
C LYS A 139 -0.30 73.56 0.86
N ASN A 140 -1.50 73.00 1.04
CA ASN A 140 -2.34 72.43 -0.03
C ASN A 140 -1.68 71.30 -0.86
N ARG A 141 -0.64 70.65 -0.34
CA ARG A 141 0.03 69.49 -0.96
C ARG A 141 -0.57 68.17 -0.44
N PHE A 142 -1.84 67.96 -0.77
CA PHE A 142 -2.64 66.86 -0.22
C PHE A 142 -2.12 65.46 -0.55
N ARG A 143 -1.53 65.26 -1.74
CA ARG A 143 -1.00 63.96 -2.16
C ARG A 143 0.20 63.53 -1.31
N ASP A 144 1.13 64.46 -1.11
CA ASP A 144 2.35 64.22 -0.31
C ASP A 144 2.02 64.12 1.19
N SER A 145 1.03 64.89 1.65
CA SER A 145 0.50 64.78 3.02
C SER A 145 -0.07 63.38 3.31
N LYS A 146 -0.85 62.82 2.38
CA LYS A 146 -1.43 61.48 2.51
C LYS A 146 -0.36 60.39 2.53
N GLU A 147 0.69 60.54 1.74
CA GLU A 147 1.81 59.61 1.73
C GLU A 147 2.63 59.67 3.03
N ALA A 148 2.89 60.86 3.56
CA ALA A 148 3.54 61.05 4.86
C ALA A 148 2.71 60.44 6.01
N ALA A 149 1.38 60.65 6.01
CA ALA A 149 0.48 60.08 7.01
C ALA A 149 0.42 58.54 6.95
N ASN A 150 0.39 57.96 5.75
CA ASN A 150 0.45 56.50 5.60
C ASN A 150 1.76 55.91 6.13
N ARG A 151 2.90 56.55 5.85
CA ARG A 151 4.21 56.13 6.35
C ARG A 151 4.31 56.26 7.88
N ALA A 152 3.77 57.34 8.45
CA ALA A 152 3.68 57.51 9.90
C ALA A 152 2.81 56.40 10.54
N ALA A 153 1.64 56.09 9.96
CA ALA A 153 0.76 55.03 10.45
C ALA A 153 1.41 53.64 10.36
N THR A 154 2.16 53.35 9.30
CA THR A 154 2.94 52.10 9.19
C THR A 154 4.04 52.03 10.26
N GLY A 155 4.76 53.13 10.49
CA GLY A 155 5.76 53.20 11.56
C GLY A 155 5.16 53.00 12.95
N GLN A 156 3.99 53.58 13.24
CA GLN A 156 3.30 53.40 14.51
C GLN A 156 2.91 51.94 14.76
N ARG A 157 2.34 51.25 13.76
CA ARG A 157 2.02 49.81 13.86
C ARG A 157 3.24 48.91 14.06
N LEU A 158 4.40 49.37 13.61
CA LEU A 158 5.68 48.69 13.81
C LEU A 158 6.16 48.87 15.26
N ILE A 159 6.07 50.09 15.78
CA ILE A 159 6.36 50.39 17.19
C ILE A 159 5.45 49.58 18.11
N ASP A 160 4.14 49.56 17.86
CA ASP A 160 3.17 48.82 18.68
C ASP A 160 3.49 47.31 18.68
N ARG A 161 3.84 46.73 17.53
CA ARG A 161 4.24 45.31 17.43
C ARG A 161 5.55 45.01 18.15
N LEU A 162 6.55 45.87 18.02
CA LEU A 162 7.84 45.71 18.69
C LEU A 162 7.72 45.86 20.21
N PHE A 163 6.86 46.75 20.69
CA PHE A 163 6.54 46.85 22.11
C PHE A 163 5.81 45.59 22.60
N GLU A 164 4.80 45.12 21.88
CA GLU A 164 4.05 43.90 22.20
C GLU A 164 4.97 42.65 22.26
N GLU A 165 5.89 42.50 21.31
CA GLU A 165 6.87 41.40 21.29
C GLU A 165 7.87 41.50 22.45
N ARG A 166 8.34 42.71 22.79
CA ARG A 166 9.21 42.94 23.95
C ARG A 166 8.52 42.61 25.26
N PHE A 167 7.26 43.01 25.45
CA PHE A 167 6.50 42.71 26.67
C PHE A 167 6.08 41.23 26.75
N LYS A 168 5.80 40.55 25.62
CA LYS A 168 5.60 39.09 25.62
C LYS A 168 6.87 38.32 25.99
N SER A 169 8.04 38.77 25.53
CA SER A 169 9.32 38.17 25.92
C SER A 169 9.65 38.32 27.41
N LEU A 170 9.13 39.38 28.07
CA LEU A 170 9.30 39.64 29.50
C LEU A 170 8.31 38.88 30.40
N ASN A 171 7.28 38.24 29.82
CA ASN A 171 6.19 37.59 30.55
C ASN A 171 6.05 36.09 30.22
N THR A 172 7.10 35.45 29.70
CA THR A 172 7.15 33.99 29.67
C THR A 172 7.43 33.51 31.09
N PRO A 173 6.47 32.86 31.80
CA PRO A 173 6.83 32.16 33.02
C PRO A 173 7.84 31.07 32.65
N ASP A 174 8.95 31.05 33.35
CA ASP A 174 9.99 30.02 33.26
C ASP A 174 9.39 28.65 32.97
N ALA A 175 9.70 28.10 31.80
CA ALA A 175 9.30 26.77 31.35
C ALA A 175 10.06 25.65 32.10
N THR A 176 10.42 25.88 33.37
CA THR A 176 10.97 24.88 34.30
C THR A 176 9.91 24.29 35.23
N SER A 177 8.68 24.79 35.22
CA SER A 177 7.61 24.31 36.12
C SER A 177 6.78 23.14 35.57
N THR A 178 6.98 22.71 34.31
CA THR A 178 6.15 21.65 33.67
C THR A 178 6.80 20.27 33.61
N LEU A 179 8.01 20.09 34.14
CA LEU A 179 8.71 18.79 34.14
C LEU A 179 8.40 17.89 35.35
N THR A 180 7.65 18.37 36.35
CA THR A 180 7.29 17.57 37.53
C THR A 180 5.84 17.09 37.58
N ALA A 181 4.96 17.57 36.68
CA ALA A 181 3.53 17.21 36.70
C ALA A 181 3.15 16.03 35.77
N THR A 182 4.04 15.62 34.86
CA THR A 182 3.80 14.51 33.92
C THR A 182 4.51 13.21 34.30
N ALA A 183 5.40 13.22 35.30
CA ALA A 183 6.04 12.02 35.82
C ALA A 183 5.10 11.17 36.72
N ASP A 184 4.04 11.76 37.27
CA ASP A 184 3.12 11.07 38.20
C ASP A 184 1.87 10.47 37.51
N VAL A 185 1.62 10.81 36.24
CA VAL A 185 0.46 10.30 35.48
C VAL A 185 0.82 9.07 34.61
N ALA A 186 2.11 8.77 34.47
CA ALA A 186 2.59 7.61 33.69
C ALA A 186 2.73 6.31 34.52
N ALA A 187 2.64 6.38 35.86
CA ALA A 187 2.79 5.21 36.73
C ALA A 187 1.49 4.40 36.91
N ASP A 188 0.31 4.96 36.58
CA ASP A 188 -0.99 4.39 36.98
C ASP A 188 -1.81 3.81 35.81
N ARG A 189 -1.20 3.62 34.63
CA ARG A 189 -1.92 3.16 33.41
C ARG A 189 -1.39 1.88 32.77
N PHE A 190 -0.57 1.11 33.49
CA PHE A 190 -0.14 -0.23 33.08
C PHE A 190 -0.59 -1.30 34.08
N GLU A 191 -1.91 -1.42 34.30
CA GLU A 191 -2.49 -2.72 34.66
C GLU A 191 -2.98 -3.39 33.37
N ALA A 192 -2.22 -4.39 32.93
CA ALA A 192 -2.58 -5.27 31.82
C ALA A 192 -3.82 -6.10 32.21
N PRO A 193 -4.81 -6.28 31.32
CA PRO A 193 -5.88 -7.25 31.54
C PRO A 193 -5.29 -8.67 31.45
N VAL A 194 -5.16 -9.33 32.60
CA VAL A 194 -4.86 -10.76 32.69
C VAL A 194 -6.02 -11.53 32.06
N ALA A 195 -5.74 -12.14 30.91
CA ALA A 195 -6.65 -13.04 30.22
C ALA A 195 -6.87 -14.30 31.08
N ASN A 196 -8.01 -14.36 31.76
CA ASN A 196 -8.49 -15.53 32.49
C ASN A 196 -9.06 -16.55 31.50
N TRP A 197 -8.22 -17.46 31.00
CA TRP A 197 -8.66 -18.66 30.28
C TRP A 197 -8.49 -19.88 31.17
N GLY A 198 -9.61 -20.36 31.70
CA GLY A 198 -9.82 -21.76 32.05
C GLY A 198 -9.49 -22.14 33.49
N GLN A 199 -10.54 -22.25 34.32
CA GLN A 199 -10.71 -23.40 35.23
C GLN A 199 -12.05 -23.29 35.99
N LYS A 200 -12.94 -24.27 35.78
CA LYS A 200 -13.78 -24.94 36.80
C LYS A 200 -14.80 -25.88 36.14
N PRO A 201 -15.32 -26.85 36.90
CA PRO A 201 -14.66 -27.85 37.76
C PRO A 201 -14.70 -29.26 37.15
#